data_AF-A0A6G2V888-F1
#
_entry.id   AF-A0A6G2V888-F1
#
_cell.length_a   1.000
_cell.length_b   1.000
_cell.length_c   1.000
_cell.angle_alpha   90.00
_cell.angle_beta   90.00
_cell.angle_gamma   90.00
#
_symmetry.space_group_name_H-M   'P 1'
#
loop_
_entity.id
_entity.type
_entity.pdbx_description
1 polymer ?
#
loop_
_entity_poly.entity_id
_entity_poly.type
_entity_poly.pdbx_seq_one_letter_code
_entity_poly.pdbx_strand_id
1 'polypeptide(L)'
;WPARLAEARTALDTLAHPGEPAARVRDLLAAAPDDRAGEALRAWADACSVLALEVHLGHDMTAPATPDPVARCRAGDPSGAGPLLSGEAARQTAILEMLAAMDEDAPATAGLRQIRDVSTEGGRILRAAAARRGRVRS
;
A
#
# COMPACT_ATOMS: atom_id res chain seq x y z
N TRP A 1 12.52 -14.82 5.11
CA TRP A 1 11.23 -14.22 4.72
C TRP A 1 10.05 -14.82 5.50
N PRO A 2 9.88 -16.16 5.62
CA PRO A 2 8.74 -16.76 6.32
C PRO A 2 8.53 -16.28 7.76
N ALA A 3 9.62 -16.10 8.52
CA ALA A 3 9.55 -15.56 9.88
C ALA A 3 8.92 -14.15 9.93
N ARG A 4 9.24 -13.27 8.97
CA ARG A 4 8.67 -11.92 8.89
C ARG A 4 7.17 -11.95 8.57
N LEU A 5 6.73 -12.89 7.72
CA LEU A 5 5.31 -13.12 7.47
C LEU A 5 4.58 -13.61 8.73
N ALA A 6 5.20 -14.53 9.49
CA ALA A 6 4.63 -15.02 10.74
C ALA A 6 4.50 -13.90 11.80
N GLU A 7 5.51 -13.03 11.91
CA GLU A 7 5.46 -11.82 12.75
C GLU A 7 4.28 -10.92 12.34
N ALA A 8 4.11 -10.67 11.03
CA ALA A 8 3.00 -9.84 10.51
C ALA A 8 1.61 -10.45 10.78
N ARG A 9 1.46 -11.76 10.59
CA ARG A 9 0.21 -12.49 10.90
C ARG A 9 -0.13 -12.37 12.39
N THR A 10 0.85 -12.62 13.26
CA THR A 10 0.69 -12.50 14.72
C THR A 10 0.25 -11.09 15.10
N ALA A 11 0.88 -10.05 14.55
CA ALA A 11 0.49 -8.67 14.83
C ALA A 11 -0.96 -8.38 14.42
N LEU A 12 -1.41 -8.93 13.28
CA LEU A 12 -2.76 -8.74 12.77
C LEU A 12 -3.81 -9.47 13.63
N ASP A 13 -3.47 -10.64 14.17
CA ASP A 13 -4.33 -11.43 15.05
C ASP A 13 -4.56 -10.74 16.41
N THR A 14 -3.68 -9.82 16.82
CA THR A 14 -3.87 -9.02 18.05
C THR A 14 -4.85 -7.86 17.91
N LEU A 15 -5.31 -7.53 16.69
CA LEU A 15 -6.21 -6.40 16.49
C LEU A 15 -7.63 -6.73 16.98
N ALA A 16 -8.14 -5.94 17.93
CA ALA A 16 -9.54 -6.02 18.35
C ALA A 16 -10.47 -5.39 17.29
N HIS A 17 -11.56 -6.08 16.95
CA HIS A 17 -12.56 -5.68 15.95
C HIS A 17 -11.98 -5.28 14.58
N PRO A 18 -11.27 -6.20 13.91
CA PRO A 18 -10.67 -5.91 12.61
C PRO A 18 -11.77 -5.68 11.57
N GLY A 19 -11.79 -4.49 10.97
CA GLY A 19 -12.67 -4.17 9.86
C GLY A 19 -12.32 -4.94 8.58
N GLU A 20 -13.14 -4.78 7.54
CA GLU A 20 -12.99 -5.45 6.24
C GLU A 20 -11.57 -5.34 5.62
N PRO A 21 -10.89 -4.17 5.64
CA PRO A 21 -9.50 -4.09 5.18
C PRO A 21 -8.53 -5.04 5.90
N ALA A 22 -8.69 -5.22 7.21
CA ALA A 22 -7.82 -6.10 7.99
C ALA A 22 -8.07 -7.59 7.66
N ALA A 23 -9.29 -7.96 7.28
CA ALA A 23 -9.58 -9.31 6.78
C ALA A 23 -8.87 -9.57 5.44
N ARG A 24 -8.95 -8.62 4.50
CA ARG A 24 -8.25 -8.74 3.20
C ARG A 24 -6.73 -8.81 3.35
N VAL A 25 -6.16 -8.08 4.32
CA VAL A 25 -4.72 -8.21 4.64
C VAL A 25 -4.40 -9.60 5.19
N ARG A 26 -5.25 -10.21 6.02
CA ARG A 26 -5.04 -11.61 6.47
C ARG A 26 -5.03 -12.56 5.29
N ASP A 27 -5.97 -12.41 4.37
CA ASP A 27 -6.06 -13.27 3.18
C ASP A 27 -4.80 -13.14 2.32
N LEU A 28 -4.30 -11.92 2.10
CA LEU A 28 -3.03 -11.70 1.40
C LEU A 28 -1.84 -12.30 2.14
N LEU A 29 -1.76 -12.16 3.47
CA LEU A 29 -0.68 -12.77 4.25
C LEU A 29 -0.75 -14.30 4.24
N ALA A 30 -1.94 -14.89 4.13
CA ALA A 30 -2.13 -16.34 3.98
C ALA A 30 -1.73 -16.82 2.58
N ALA A 31 -1.99 -16.01 1.55
CA ALA A 31 -1.62 -16.29 0.15
C ALA A 31 -0.16 -15.93 -0.21
N ALA A 32 0.63 -15.47 0.77
CA ALA A 32 2.00 -15.07 0.51
C ALA A 32 2.87 -16.27 0.08
N PRO A 33 3.70 -16.13 -0.98
CA PRO A 33 4.52 -17.22 -1.47
C PRO A 33 5.64 -17.59 -0.50
N ASP A 34 6.06 -18.86 -0.54
CA ASP A 34 7.17 -19.36 0.29
C ASP A 34 8.51 -18.74 -0.12
N ASP A 35 8.72 -18.58 -1.43
CA ASP A 35 9.91 -17.96 -2.00
C ASP A 35 9.73 -16.46 -2.19
N ARG A 36 10.77 -15.72 -1.81
CA ARG A 36 10.85 -14.27 -2.04
C ARG A 36 11.46 -13.96 -3.41
N ALA A 37 10.98 -14.62 -4.46
CA ALA A 37 11.43 -14.42 -5.83
C ALA A 37 10.37 -14.85 -6.85
N GLY A 38 10.63 -14.53 -8.12
CA GLY A 38 9.85 -15.06 -9.25
C GLY A 38 8.48 -14.42 -9.43
N GLU A 39 7.68 -15.06 -10.28
CA GLU A 39 6.37 -14.57 -10.71
C GLU A 39 5.34 -14.54 -9.57
N ALA A 40 5.32 -15.57 -8.72
CA ALA A 40 4.40 -15.63 -7.59
C ALA A 40 4.58 -14.44 -6.64
N LEU A 41 5.83 -14.03 -6.37
CA LEU A 41 6.09 -12.83 -5.58
C LEU A 41 5.58 -11.56 -6.26
N ARG A 42 5.76 -11.43 -7.59
CA ARG A 42 5.27 -10.26 -8.33
C ARG A 42 3.75 -10.17 -8.30
N ALA A 43 3.04 -11.27 -8.54
CA ALA A 43 1.59 -11.32 -8.49
C ALA A 43 1.06 -11.00 -7.08
N TRP A 44 1.69 -11.55 -6.05
CA TRP A 44 1.34 -11.25 -4.66
C TRP A 44 1.60 -9.78 -4.29
N ALA A 45 2.74 -9.22 -4.70
CA ALA A 45 3.06 -7.82 -4.48
C ALA A 45 2.07 -6.89 -5.22
N ASP A 46 1.64 -7.27 -6.42
CA ASP A 46 0.61 -6.57 -7.18
C ASP A 46 -0.72 -6.51 -6.43
N ALA A 47 -1.19 -7.65 -5.90
CA ALA A 47 -2.41 -7.71 -5.11
C ALA A 47 -2.32 -6.87 -3.82
N CYS A 48 -1.17 -6.89 -3.14
CA CYS A 48 -0.89 -6.00 -2.00
C CYS A 48 -0.96 -4.51 -2.39
N SER A 49 -0.41 -4.16 -3.56
CA SER A 49 -0.43 -2.80 -4.11
C SER A 49 -1.85 -2.32 -4.39
N VAL A 50 -2.68 -3.19 -4.99
CA VAL A 50 -4.11 -2.93 -5.24
C VAL A 50 -4.86 -2.70 -3.93
N LEU A 51 -4.67 -3.57 -2.94
CA LEU A 51 -5.35 -3.41 -1.65
C LEU A 51 -5.00 -2.08 -0.98
N ALA A 52 -3.73 -1.66 -1.06
CA ALA A 52 -3.31 -0.37 -0.53
C ALA A 52 -4.09 0.78 -1.19
N LEU A 53 -4.27 0.76 -2.51
CA LEU A 53 -5.05 1.77 -3.24
C LEU A 53 -6.53 1.77 -2.84
N GLU A 54 -7.15 0.59 -2.73
CA GLU A 54 -8.55 0.47 -2.30
C GLU A 54 -8.78 0.99 -0.87
N VAL A 55 -7.83 0.73 0.04
CA VAL A 55 -7.89 1.27 1.41
C VAL A 55 -7.83 2.79 1.38
N HIS A 56 -6.91 3.38 0.62
CA HIS A 56 -6.80 4.84 0.52
C HIS A 56 -8.07 5.47 -0.08
N LEU A 57 -8.64 4.84 -1.12
CA LEU A 57 -9.95 5.23 -1.68
C LEU A 57 -11.06 5.20 -0.62
N GLY A 58 -11.13 4.16 0.20
CA GLY A 58 -12.14 4.05 1.28
C GLY A 58 -12.03 5.16 2.34
N HIS A 59 -10.85 5.77 2.47
CA HIS A 59 -10.57 6.88 3.37
C HIS A 59 -10.71 8.26 2.74
N ASP A 60 -10.85 8.36 1.40
CA ASP A 60 -11.11 9.63 0.75
C ASP A 60 -12.43 10.23 1.26
N MET A 61 -12.41 11.54 1.48
CA MET A 61 -13.58 12.29 1.96
C MET A 61 -14.52 12.66 0.82
N THR A 62 -14.02 12.66 -0.41
CA THR A 62 -14.77 12.91 -1.64
C THR A 62 -14.92 11.62 -2.42
N ALA A 63 -16.12 11.36 -2.93
CA ALA A 63 -16.30 10.26 -3.87
C ALA A 63 -15.45 10.50 -5.14
N PRO A 64 -14.91 9.44 -5.76
CA PRO A 64 -14.24 9.55 -7.05
C PRO A 64 -15.23 10.05 -8.11
N ALA A 65 -14.74 10.88 -9.02
CA ALA A 65 -15.56 11.44 -10.12
C ALA A 65 -15.60 10.51 -11.35
N THR A 66 -14.92 9.37 -11.29
CA THR A 66 -14.72 8.43 -12.41
C THR A 66 -14.99 6.99 -11.97
N PRO A 67 -15.45 6.12 -12.88
CA PRO A 67 -15.53 4.69 -12.62
C PRO A 67 -14.12 4.09 -12.52
N ASP A 68 -14.02 2.98 -11.78
CA ASP A 68 -12.78 2.19 -11.61
C ASP A 68 -11.53 3.02 -11.28
N PRO A 69 -11.59 3.93 -10.28
CA PRO A 69 -10.54 4.90 -10.04
C PRO A 69 -9.20 4.23 -9.67
N VAL A 70 -9.22 3.06 -9.03
CA VAL A 70 -8.01 2.26 -8.73
C VAL A 70 -7.32 1.81 -10.03
N ALA A 71 -8.08 1.26 -10.99
CA ALA A 71 -7.53 0.80 -12.26
C ALA A 71 -6.94 1.97 -13.07
N ARG A 72 -7.62 3.12 -13.07
CA ARG A 72 -7.14 4.35 -13.73
C ARG A 72 -5.84 4.87 -13.12
N CYS A 73 -5.77 4.96 -11.79
CA CYS A 73 -4.53 5.33 -11.09
C CYS A 73 -3.38 4.39 -11.44
N ARG A 74 -3.63 3.07 -11.49
CA ARG A 74 -2.63 2.07 -11.90
C ARG A 74 -2.20 2.22 -13.36
N ALA A 75 -3.07 2.70 -14.22
CA ALA A 75 -2.76 3.03 -15.61
C ALA A 75 -2.06 4.40 -15.77
N GLY A 76 -1.72 5.09 -14.67
CA GLY A 76 -1.06 6.40 -14.69
C GLY A 76 -2.01 7.58 -14.88
N ASP A 77 -3.32 7.37 -14.72
CA ASP A 77 -4.35 8.40 -14.87
C ASP A 77 -5.10 8.63 -13.54
N PRO A 78 -4.56 9.48 -12.64
CA PRO A 78 -5.22 9.79 -11.37
C PRO A 78 -6.36 10.81 -11.52
N SER A 79 -6.75 11.20 -12.74
CA SER A 79 -7.78 12.22 -12.93
C SER A 79 -9.13 11.77 -12.34
N GLY A 80 -9.72 12.63 -11.52
CA GLY A 80 -10.97 12.37 -10.81
C GLY A 80 -10.84 11.42 -9.61
N ALA A 81 -9.63 10.95 -9.26
CA ALA A 81 -9.38 10.26 -8.01
C ALA A 81 -9.35 11.24 -6.82
N GLY A 82 -9.68 10.74 -5.63
CA GLY A 82 -9.49 11.49 -4.40
C GLY A 82 -8.01 11.68 -4.05
N PRO A 83 -7.68 12.62 -3.14
CA PRO A 83 -6.31 12.96 -2.80
C PRO A 83 -5.52 11.80 -2.16
N LEU A 84 -6.18 10.90 -1.42
CA LEU A 84 -5.49 9.77 -0.81
C LEU A 84 -5.19 8.69 -1.84
N LEU A 85 -6.15 8.35 -2.70
CA LEU A 85 -5.92 7.37 -3.76
C LEU A 85 -4.83 7.84 -4.73
N SER A 86 -4.90 9.08 -5.21
CA SER A 86 -3.91 9.65 -6.12
C SER A 86 -2.53 9.78 -5.46
N GLY A 87 -2.47 10.17 -4.19
CA GLY A 87 -1.23 10.23 -3.41
C GLY A 87 -0.58 8.87 -3.22
N GLU A 88 -1.36 7.83 -2.92
CA GLU A 88 -0.84 6.46 -2.79
C GLU A 88 -0.34 5.93 -4.13
N ALA A 89 -1.06 6.16 -5.24
CA ALA A 89 -0.61 5.78 -6.57
C ALA A 89 0.73 6.45 -6.93
N ALA A 90 0.86 7.76 -6.69
CA ALA A 90 2.10 8.49 -6.91
C ALA A 90 3.25 7.95 -6.04
N ARG A 91 2.97 7.59 -4.77
CA ARG A 91 3.95 6.99 -3.87
C ARG A 91 4.45 5.63 -4.37
N GLN A 92 3.54 4.78 -4.84
CA GLN A 92 3.88 3.47 -5.40
C GLN A 92 4.77 3.62 -6.65
N THR A 93 4.39 4.50 -7.58
CA THR A 93 5.21 4.83 -8.76
C THR A 93 6.60 5.33 -8.37
N ALA A 94 6.69 6.28 -7.44
CA ALA A 94 7.98 6.80 -6.98
C ALA A 94 8.88 5.71 -6.38
N ILE A 95 8.31 4.73 -5.66
CA ILE A 95 9.08 3.58 -5.16
C ILE A 95 9.60 2.71 -6.29
N LEU A 96 8.79 2.42 -7.30
CA LEU A 96 9.23 1.63 -8.45
C LEU A 96 10.30 2.36 -9.26
N GLU A 97 10.17 3.67 -9.45
CA GLU A 97 11.19 4.51 -10.08
C GLU A 97 12.49 4.52 -9.29
N MET A 98 12.42 4.68 -7.96
CA MET A 98 13.61 4.58 -7.09
C MET A 98 14.27 3.20 -7.17
N LEU A 99 13.49 2.12 -7.18
CA LEU A 99 14.01 0.75 -7.33
C LEU A 99 14.64 0.53 -8.72
N ALA A 100 14.04 1.06 -9.78
CA ALA A 100 14.60 0.97 -11.13
C ALA A 100 15.89 1.79 -11.30
N ALA A 101 16.03 2.88 -10.55
CA ALA A 101 17.23 3.71 -10.52
C ALA A 101 18.34 3.15 -9.60
N MET A 102 18.07 2.11 -8.82
CA MET A 102 19.12 1.42 -8.06
C MET A 102 19.98 0.62 -9.05
N ASP A 103 21.17 1.14 -9.32
CA ASP A 103 22.20 0.40 -10.05
C ASP A 103 22.72 -0.77 -9.19
N GLU A 104 23.07 -1.89 -9.83
CA GLU A 104 23.67 -3.05 -9.16
C GLU A 104 25.04 -2.67 -8.54
N ASP A 105 25.71 -1.66 -9.10
CA ASP A 105 27.05 -1.22 -8.70
C ASP A 105 27.08 0.00 -7.73
N ALA A 106 25.94 0.62 -7.43
CA ALA A 106 25.86 1.78 -6.54
C ALA A 106 25.51 1.40 -5.08
N PRO A 107 25.90 2.19 -4.06
CA PRO A 107 25.58 1.88 -2.67
C PRO A 107 24.05 1.90 -2.41
N ALA A 108 23.43 0.71 -2.44
CA ALA A 108 21.99 0.49 -2.25
C ALA A 108 21.41 1.12 -0.96
N THR A 109 22.25 1.44 0.02
CA THR A 109 21.83 1.98 1.32
C THR A 109 21.16 3.36 1.26
N ALA A 110 21.54 4.24 0.32
CA ALA A 110 20.93 5.57 0.22
C ALA A 110 19.50 5.49 -0.33
N GLY A 111 19.29 4.73 -1.41
CA GLY A 111 17.97 4.56 -2.01
C GLY A 111 17.01 3.76 -1.11
N LEU A 112 17.50 2.76 -0.37
CA LEU A 112 16.65 2.01 0.59
C LEU A 112 16.15 2.90 1.75
N ARG A 113 16.96 3.86 2.22
CA ARG A 113 16.51 4.85 3.21
C ARG A 113 15.40 5.72 2.63
N GLN A 114 15.58 6.22 1.41
CA GLN A 114 14.58 7.06 0.76
C GLN A 114 13.25 6.32 0.55
N ILE A 115 13.27 5.06 0.10
CA ILE A 115 12.07 4.22 -0.03
C ILE A 115 11.36 4.05 1.33
N ARG A 116 12.13 3.84 2.41
CA ARG A 116 11.58 3.72 3.77
C ARG A 116 10.94 5.02 4.23
N ASP A 117 11.56 6.16 3.97
CA ASP A 117 11.05 7.47 4.37
C ASP A 117 9.72 7.77 3.67
N VAL A 118 9.66 7.55 2.37
CA VAL A 118 8.42 7.69 1.56
C VAL A 118 7.31 6.75 2.06
N SER A 119 7.66 5.49 2.38
CA SER A 119 6.70 4.53 2.95
C SER A 119 6.19 4.96 4.33
N THR A 120 7.07 5.54 5.16
CA THR A 120 6.73 6.01 6.50
C THR A 120 5.83 7.25 6.45
N GLU A 121 6.09 8.18 5.54
CA GLU A 121 5.23 9.34 5.29
C GLU A 121 3.83 8.90 4.83
N GLY A 122 3.73 7.97 3.87
CA GLY A 122 2.44 7.42 3.43
C GLY A 122 1.61 6.86 4.58
N GLY A 123 2.25 6.08 5.46
CA GLY A 123 1.59 5.56 6.67
C GLY A 123 1.14 6.65 7.65
N ARG A 124 1.88 7.77 7.77
CA ARG A 124 1.48 8.92 8.60
C ARG A 124 0.25 9.63 8.01
N ILE A 125 0.23 9.84 6.70
CA ILE A 125 -0.89 10.45 5.98
C ILE A 125 -2.17 9.63 6.16
N LEU A 126 -2.12 8.32 5.93
CA LEU A 126 -3.29 7.45 6.07
C LEU A 126 -3.84 7.45 7.51
N ARG A 127 -2.97 7.40 8.52
CA ARG A 127 -3.40 7.51 9.93
C ARG A 127 -4.08 8.84 10.24
N ALA A 128 -3.53 9.94 9.73
CA ALA A 128 -4.14 11.27 9.90
C ALA A 128 -5.51 11.36 9.22
N ALA A 129 -5.65 10.80 8.02
CA ALA A 129 -6.92 10.72 7.31
C ALA A 129 -7.97 9.87 8.06
N ALA A 130 -7.58 8.70 8.56
CA ALA A 130 -8.46 7.85 9.37
C ALA A 130 -8.94 8.56 10.64
N ALA A 131 -8.05 9.23 11.37
CA ALA A 131 -8.39 10.00 12.56
C ALA A 131 -9.33 11.18 12.25
N ARG A 132 -9.12 11.88 11.12
CA ARG A 132 -10.04 12.92 10.65
C ARG A 132 -11.43 12.36 10.34
N ARG A 133 -11.51 11.24 9.62
CA ARG A 133 -12.77 10.60 9.25
C ARG A 133 -13.55 10.09 10.46
N GLY A 134 -12.86 9.55 11.47
CA GLY A 134 -13.46 9.16 12.75
C GLY A 134 -14.14 10.33 13.46
N ARG A 135 -13.52 11.51 13.46
CA ARG A 135 -14.10 12.73 14.07
C ARG A 135 -15.32 13.27 13.33
N VAL A 136 -15.45 13.05 12.02
CA VAL A 136 -16.63 13.47 11.23
C VAL A 136 -17.82 12.52 11.42
N ARG A 137 -17.56 11.27 11.84
CA ARG A 137 -18.57 10.23 12.04
C ARG A 137 -19.06 10.09 13.48
N SER A 138 -18.45 10.81 14.42
CA SER A 138 -18.85 10.89 15.84
C SER A 138 -19.78 12.07 16.06
#